data_AF-A0A2J4ZDB9-F1
#
_entry.id   AF-A0A2J4ZDB9-F1
#
_cell.length_a   1.000
_cell.length_b   1.000
_cell.length_c   1.000
_cell.angle_alpha   90.00
_cell.angle_beta   90.00
_cell.angle_gamma   90.00
#
_symmetry.space_group_name_H-M   'P 1'
#
loop_
_entity.id
_entity.type
_entity.pdbx_description
1 polymer ?
#
loop_
_entity_poly.entity_id
_entity_poly.type
_entity_poly.pdbx_seq_one_letter_code
_entity_poly.pdbx_strand_id
1 'polypeptide(L)'
;FDALASAEGLPFSKPHPQVYLDCAARLGVSPMHCVALEDSVNGMIASKAARMRSIVVPEAENSRDPRFVLADVKLATLESLTLSDLLG
;
A
#
# COMPACT_ATOMS: atom_id res chain seq x y z
N PHE A 1 -0.39 15.32 6.73
CA PHE A 1 -1.33 14.36 6.12
C PHE A 1 -2.63 15.09 5.83
N ASP A 2 -3.09 15.08 4.58
CA ASP A 2 -4.30 15.79 4.13
C ASP A 2 -5.59 14.99 4.38
N ALA A 3 -5.48 13.66 4.51
CA ALA A 3 -6.57 12.78 4.91
C ALA A 3 -6.05 11.65 5.82
N LEU A 4 -6.92 11.15 6.68
CA LEU A 4 -6.70 9.97 7.51
C LEU A 4 -7.87 9.00 7.30
N ALA A 5 -7.60 7.69 7.28
CA ALA A 5 -8.60 6.64 7.24
C ALA A 5 -8.18 5.50 8.17
N SER A 6 -9.14 4.88 8.86
CA SER A 6 -8.90 3.75 9.78
C SER A 6 -9.86 2.62 9.45
N ALA A 7 -9.37 1.39 9.57
CA ALA A 7 -10.19 0.19 9.40
C ALA A 7 -10.91 -0.24 10.69
N GLU A 8 -10.72 0.45 11.81
CA GLU A 8 -11.26 0.08 13.13
C GLU A 8 -12.79 -0.09 13.13
N GLY A 9 -13.51 0.75 12.40
CA GLY A 9 -14.97 0.69 12.26
C GLY A 9 -15.46 -0.08 11.02
N LEU A 10 -14.57 -0.70 10.24
CA LEU A 10 -14.94 -1.38 9.01
C LEU A 10 -15.24 -2.87 9.27
N PRO A 11 -16.15 -3.49 8.50
CA PRO A 11 -16.41 -4.92 8.61
C PRO A 11 -15.16 -5.79 8.39
N PHE A 12 -14.21 -5.30 7.59
CA PHE A 12 -12.96 -5.98 7.27
C PHE A 12 -11.79 -5.00 7.26
N SER A 13 -10.69 -5.43 7.88
CA SER A 13 -9.38 -4.78 7.75
C SER A 13 -8.61 -5.34 6.55
N LYS A 14 -7.36 -4.89 6.36
CA LYS A 14 -6.41 -5.47 5.40
C LYS A 14 -6.38 -7.01 5.58
N PRO A 15 -6.50 -7.82 4.52
CA PRO A 15 -6.26 -7.51 3.10
C PRO A 15 -7.47 -6.91 2.32
N HIS A 16 -8.58 -6.60 2.98
CA HIS A 16 -9.70 -5.93 2.31
C HIS A 16 -9.32 -4.48 1.92
N PRO A 17 -9.69 -3.99 0.72
CA PRO A 17 -9.21 -2.71 0.19
C PRO A 17 -9.89 -1.47 0.77
N GLN A 18 -10.97 -1.63 1.54
CA GLN A 18 -11.88 -0.53 1.89
C GLN A 18 -11.17 0.67 2.52
N VAL A 19 -10.21 0.46 3.43
CA VAL A 19 -9.47 1.57 4.06
C VAL A 19 -8.68 2.42 3.06
N TYR A 20 -8.16 1.82 1.99
CA TYR A 20 -7.48 2.54 0.92
C TYR A 20 -8.45 3.28 0.01
N LEU A 21 -9.59 2.65 -0.32
CA LEU A 21 -10.64 3.30 -1.11
C LEU A 21 -11.20 4.53 -0.37
N ASP A 22 -11.43 4.40 0.93
CA ASP A 22 -11.88 5.50 1.79
C ASP A 22 -10.84 6.61 1.87
N CYS A 23 -9.56 6.26 1.98
CA CYS A 23 -8.46 7.24 1.99
C CYS A 23 -8.38 8.00 0.66
N ALA A 24 -8.43 7.30 -0.47
CA ALA A 24 -8.41 7.90 -1.81
C ALA A 24 -9.62 8.82 -2.03
N ALA A 25 -10.81 8.40 -1.59
CA ALA A 25 -12.01 9.21 -1.65
C ALA A 25 -11.89 10.50 -0.81
N ARG A 26 -11.32 10.42 0.40
CA ARG A 26 -11.07 11.60 1.25
C ARG A 26 -10.02 12.54 0.67
N LEU A 27 -9.01 12.01 -0.03
CA LEU A 27 -8.02 12.79 -0.76
C LEU A 27 -8.57 13.39 -2.07
N GLY A 28 -9.76 12.96 -2.52
CA GLY A 28 -10.36 13.43 -3.77
C GLY A 28 -9.63 12.95 -5.03
N VAL A 29 -8.90 11.83 -4.95
CA VAL A 29 -8.13 11.27 -6.07
C VAL A 29 -8.59 9.86 -6.42
N SER A 30 -8.41 9.48 -7.69
CA SER A 30 -8.64 8.09 -8.13
C SER A 30 -7.63 7.15 -7.46
N PRO A 31 -8.05 5.97 -6.95
CA PRO A 31 -7.13 4.96 -6.43
C PRO A 31 -6.03 4.54 -7.43
N MET A 32 -6.32 4.60 -8.73
CA MET A 32 -5.34 4.31 -9.79
C MET A 32 -4.18 5.34 -9.84
N HIS A 33 -4.36 6.52 -9.24
CA HIS A 33 -3.32 7.54 -9.11
C HIS A 33 -2.66 7.53 -7.73
N CYS A 34 -3.00 6.55 -6.88
CA CYS A 34 -2.40 6.41 -5.56
C CYS A 34 -1.23 5.43 -5.58
N VAL A 35 -0.23 5.73 -4.74
CA VAL A 35 0.85 4.81 -4.38
C VAL A 35 0.72 4.48 -2.91
N ALA A 36 0.63 3.20 -2.56
CA ALA A 36 0.62 2.71 -1.19
C ALA A 36 2.00 2.20 -0.80
N LEU A 37 2.50 2.64 0.35
CA LEU A 37 3.72 2.14 0.98
C LEU A 37 3.34 1.19 2.11
N GLU A 38 3.79 -0.06 2.08
CA GLU A 38 3.43 -1.09 3.06
C GLU A 38 4.60 -1.97 3.50
N ASP A 39 4.51 -2.54 4.69
CA ASP A 39 5.49 -3.43 5.30
C ASP A 39 5.05 -4.91 5.30
N SER A 40 3.76 -5.16 5.08
CA SER A 40 3.16 -6.49 5.21
C SER A 40 2.49 -6.96 3.92
N VAL A 41 2.40 -8.28 3.76
CA VAL A 41 1.70 -8.90 2.63
C VAL A 41 0.21 -8.54 2.62
N ASN A 42 -0.44 -8.49 3.80
CA ASN A 42 -1.86 -8.12 3.89
C ASN A 42 -2.10 -6.68 3.41
N GLY A 43 -1.21 -5.76 3.77
CA GLY A 43 -1.25 -4.38 3.29
C GLY A 43 -1.06 -4.28 1.79
N MET A 44 -0.03 -4.94 1.26
CA MET A 44 0.22 -5.01 -0.18
C MET A 44 -1.01 -5.54 -0.93
N ILE A 45 -1.63 -6.64 -0.48
CA ILE A 45 -2.84 -7.20 -1.10
C ILE A 45 -3.99 -6.18 -1.06
N ALA A 46 -4.22 -5.53 0.08
CA ALA A 46 -5.26 -4.51 0.19
C ALA A 46 -5.04 -3.34 -0.78
N SER A 47 -3.80 -2.87 -0.94
CA SER A 47 -3.48 -1.81 -1.90
C SER A 47 -3.72 -2.22 -3.34
N LYS A 48 -3.34 -3.46 -3.70
CA LYS A 48 -3.57 -4.02 -5.04
C LYS A 48 -5.03 -4.30 -5.32
N ALA A 49 -5.79 -4.76 -4.33
CA ALA A 49 -7.25 -4.92 -4.44
C ALA A 49 -7.95 -3.56 -4.62
N ALA A 50 -7.39 -2.47 -4.08
CA ALA A 50 -7.83 -1.10 -4.33
C ALA A 50 -7.35 -0.55 -5.69
N ARG A 51 -6.60 -1.34 -6.48
CA ARG A 51 -5.98 -0.98 -7.76
C ARG A 51 -4.94 0.14 -7.67
N MET A 52 -4.29 0.28 -6.52
CA MET A 52 -3.20 1.24 -6.32
C MET A 52 -1.86 0.64 -6.77
N ARG A 53 -0.89 1.52 -7.07
CA ARG A 53 0.52 1.13 -7.13
C ARG A 53 0.98 0.74 -5.72
N SER A 54 1.79 -0.30 -5.60
CA SER A 54 2.22 -0.89 -4.34
C SER A 54 3.75 -0.87 -4.25
N ILE A 55 4.27 -0.15 -3.26
CA ILE A 55 5.68 -0.17 -2.88
C ILE A 55 5.75 -0.85 -1.52
N VAL A 56 6.58 -1.87 -1.38
CA VAL A 56 6.75 -2.57 -0.11
C VAL A 56 8.13 -2.34 0.50
N VAL A 57 8.16 -2.12 1.80
CA VAL A 57 9.36 -2.07 2.64
C VAL A 57 9.19 -3.09 3.77
N PRO A 58 9.41 -4.39 3.49
CA PRO A 58 9.02 -5.45 4.40
C PRO A 58 9.76 -5.40 5.74
N GLU A 59 9.09 -5.79 6.81
CA GLU A 59 9.74 -6.11 8.07
C GLU A 59 10.85 -7.16 7.87
N ALA A 60 11.95 -7.05 8.63
CA ALA A 60 13.14 -7.89 8.44
C ALA A 60 12.82 -9.40 8.46
N GLU A 61 11.95 -9.81 9.38
CA GLU A 61 11.52 -11.20 9.56
C GLU A 61 10.77 -11.76 8.34
N ASN A 62 10.01 -10.91 7.66
CA ASN A 62 9.17 -11.27 6.52
C ASN A 62 9.78 -10.86 5.16
N SER A 63 10.97 -10.27 5.17
CA SER A 63 11.63 -9.71 3.98
C SER A 63 11.84 -10.71 2.83
N ARG A 64 11.80 -12.02 3.09
CA ARG A 64 11.95 -13.07 2.07
C ARG A 64 10.63 -13.71 1.62
N ASP A 65 9.48 -13.20 2.08
CA ASP A 65 8.19 -13.73 1.67
C ASP A 65 8.02 -13.61 0.14
N PRO A 66 7.81 -14.72 -0.58
CA PRO A 66 7.71 -14.71 -2.04
C PRO A 66 6.47 -13.97 -2.53
N ARG A 67 5.45 -13.78 -1.70
CA ARG A 67 4.20 -13.08 -2.07
C ARG A 67 4.44 -11.61 -2.40
N PHE A 68 5.53 -11.02 -1.90
CA PHE A 68 5.93 -9.66 -2.27
C PHE A 68 6.25 -9.47 -3.76
N VAL A 69 6.33 -10.54 -4.55
CA VAL A 69 6.39 -10.47 -6.03
C VAL A 69 5.21 -9.71 -6.65
N LEU A 70 4.09 -9.58 -5.91
CA LEU A 70 2.94 -8.81 -6.37
C LEU A 70 3.18 -7.29 -6.31
N ALA A 71 4.09 -6.79 -5.48
CA ALA A 71 4.38 -5.36 -5.38
C ALA A 71 5.04 -4.83 -6.66
N ASP A 72 4.84 -3.54 -6.98
CA ASP A 72 5.49 -2.91 -8.13
C ASP A 72 6.96 -2.61 -7.83
N VAL A 73 7.27 -2.25 -6.58
CA VAL A 73 8.63 -2.01 -6.09
C VAL A 73 8.77 -2.63 -4.71
N LYS A 74 9.92 -3.25 -4.45
CA LYS A 74 10.33 -3.71 -3.12
C LYS A 74 11.63 -3.04 -2.73
N LEU A 75 11.60 -2.27 -1.66
CA LEU A 75 12.76 -1.59 -1.10
C LEU A 75 13.21 -2.28 0.18
N ALA A 76 14.51 -2.19 0.48
CA ALA A 76 15.04 -2.65 1.76
C ALA A 76 14.74 -1.64 2.88
N THR A 77 14.62 -0.35 2.54
CA THR A 77 14.40 0.73 3.50
C THR A 77 13.73 1.93 2.82
N LEU A 78 13.06 2.81 3.58
CA LEU A 78 12.39 3.98 3.01
C LEU A 78 13.38 5.04 2.51
N GLU A 79 14.60 5.09 3.03
CA GLU A 79 15.65 6.00 2.58
C GLU A 79 16.10 5.75 1.14
N SER A 80 15.85 4.54 0.60
CA SER A 80 16.14 4.23 -0.81
C SER A 80 15.00 4.61 -1.77
N LEU A 81 13.91 5.21 -1.27
CA LEU A 81 12.79 5.63 -2.10
C LEU A 81 13.18 6.78 -3.03
N THR A 82 12.86 6.64 -4.31
CA THR A 82 13.12 7.63 -5.35
C THR A 82 11.83 8.08 -6.04
N LEU A 83 11.90 9.19 -6.78
CA LEU A 83 10.77 9.64 -7.61
C LEU A 83 10.39 8.60 -8.69
N SER A 84 11.37 7.87 -9.23
CA SER A 84 11.10 6.79 -10.20
C SER A 84 10.32 5.63 -9.59
N ASP A 85 10.45 5.37 -8.29
CA ASP A 85 9.66 4.31 -7.66
C ASP A 85 8.19 4.69 -7.56
N LEU A 86 7.89 5.99 -7.41
CA LEU A 86 6.53 6.53 -7.32
C LEU A 86 5.83 6.61 -8.68
N LEU A 87 6.58 6.86 -9.75
CA LEU A 87 6.06 7.06 -11.10
C LEU A 87 6.13 5.72 -11.86
N GLY A 88 4.98 5.03 -11.93
CA GLY A 88 4.80 3.80 -12.73
C GLY A 88 4.38 4.07 -14.17
#